data_AF-A0A7G9XPX2-F1
#
_entry.id   AF-A0A7G9XPX2-F1
#
_cell.length_a   1.000
_cell.length_b   1.000
_cell.length_c   1.000
_cell.angle_alpha   90.00
_cell.angle_beta   90.00
_cell.angle_gamma   90.00
#
_symmetry.space_group_name_H-M   'P 1'
#
loop_
_entity.id
_entity.type
_entity.pdbx_description
1 polymer ?
#
loop_
_entity_poly.entity_id
_entity_poly.type
_entity_poly.pdbx_seq_one_letter_code
_entity_poly.pdbx_strand_id
1 'polypeptide(L)'
;MVRIHNDTLALRLAIERGTLEWESDVMAKHHVLARTERRSPDDPLHIRDEWSAAHRDFHAALVAGCRVPLLLDLSRTLFDSTELYRRWAAPTPAALKRDVPHEHALILEAALDRDADKATELLTEHYNQSLRVMLAAGFADLPTDD
;
A
#
# COMPACT_ATOMS: atom_id res chain seq x y z
N MET A 1 10.56 -0.04 -8.14
CA MET A 1 10.79 1.31 -8.73
C MET A 1 9.58 1.85 -9.49
N VAL A 2 9.01 1.17 -10.50
CA VAL A 2 7.87 1.71 -11.30
C VAL A 2 6.64 2.04 -10.44
N ARG A 3 6.25 1.15 -9.52
CA ARG A 3 5.10 1.38 -8.61
C ARG A 3 5.27 2.63 -7.74
N ILE A 4 6.46 2.84 -7.18
CA ILE A 4 6.76 4.04 -6.39
C ILE A 4 6.51 5.29 -7.24
N HIS A 5 7.14 5.39 -8.42
CA HIS A 5 6.99 6.58 -9.28
C HIS A 5 5.55 6.81 -9.75
N ASN A 6 4.83 5.76 -10.15
CA ASN A 6 3.44 5.88 -10.59
C ASN A 6 2.54 6.35 -9.44
N ASP A 7 2.59 5.64 -8.32
CA ASP A 7 1.64 5.86 -7.23
C ASP A 7 1.95 7.16 -6.47
N THR A 8 3.21 7.60 -6.37
CA THR A 8 3.52 8.91 -5.77
C THR A 8 3.10 10.07 -6.65
N LEU A 9 3.28 9.96 -7.98
CA LEU A 9 2.73 10.95 -8.91
C LEU A 9 1.20 10.99 -8.81
N ALA A 10 0.54 9.82 -8.80
CA ALA A 10 -0.91 9.74 -8.67
C ALA A 10 -1.38 10.30 -7.32
N LEU A 11 -0.73 9.96 -6.21
CA LEU A 11 -1.08 10.47 -4.88
C LEU A 11 -0.92 11.99 -4.79
N ARG A 12 0.18 12.55 -5.32
CA ARG A 12 0.38 14.01 -5.36
C ARG A 12 -0.75 14.71 -6.11
N LEU A 13 -1.07 14.23 -7.31
CA LEU A 13 -2.20 14.76 -8.09
C LEU A 13 -3.53 14.57 -7.38
N ALA A 14 -3.72 13.46 -6.65
CA ALA A 14 -4.92 13.21 -5.86
C ALA A 14 -5.07 14.20 -4.71
N ILE A 15 -3.97 14.52 -4.02
CA ILE A 15 -3.95 15.53 -2.96
C ILE A 15 -4.19 16.93 -3.53
N GLU A 16 -3.62 17.26 -4.69
CA GLU A 16 -3.80 18.58 -5.33
C GLU A 16 -5.24 18.79 -5.85
N ARG A 17 -5.88 17.73 -6.38
CA ARG A 17 -7.17 17.81 -7.09
C ARG A 17 -8.35 17.26 -6.31
N GLY A 18 -8.09 16.55 -5.23
CA GLY A 18 -9.06 15.80 -4.44
C GLY A 18 -10.11 16.73 -3.86
N THR A 19 -11.36 16.27 -3.87
CA THR A 19 -12.49 16.99 -3.25
C THR A 19 -12.76 16.43 -1.86
N LEU A 20 -13.68 17.04 -1.11
CA LEU A 20 -14.12 16.50 0.18
C LEU A 20 -14.75 15.10 0.04
N GLU A 21 -15.39 14.81 -1.10
CA GLU A 21 -15.92 13.48 -1.40
C GLU A 21 -14.79 12.45 -1.55
N TRP A 22 -13.66 12.83 -2.15
CA TRP A 22 -12.47 11.97 -2.22
C TRP A 22 -11.88 11.74 -0.83
N GLU A 23 -11.68 12.78 -0.03
CA GLU A 23 -11.20 12.64 1.36
C GLU A 23 -12.09 11.70 2.17
N SER A 24 -13.42 11.86 2.05
CA SER A 24 -14.41 11.02 2.73
C SER A 24 -14.32 9.56 2.29
N ASP A 25 -14.14 9.30 1.00
CA ASP A 25 -13.96 7.94 0.49
C ASP A 25 -12.65 7.31 0.99
N VAL A 26 -11.54 8.03 0.95
CA VAL A 26 -10.24 7.55 1.47
C VAL A 26 -10.34 7.23 2.97
N MET A 27 -10.97 8.11 3.76
CA MET A 27 -11.24 7.88 5.19
C MET A 27 -12.08 6.62 5.42
N ALA A 28 -13.15 6.44 4.63
CA ALA A 28 -14.03 5.28 4.74
C ALA A 28 -13.29 3.98 4.40
N LYS A 29 -12.49 3.96 3.33
CA LYS A 29 -11.69 2.79 2.96
C LYS A 29 -10.61 2.47 3.98
N HIS A 30 -9.92 3.49 4.52
CA HIS A 30 -8.99 3.30 5.61
C HIS A 30 -9.69 2.74 6.86
N HIS A 31 -10.87 3.25 7.20
CA HIS A 31 -11.64 2.77 8.35
C HIS A 31 -11.96 1.28 8.25
N VAL A 32 -12.41 0.83 7.08
CA VAL A 32 -12.65 -0.60 6.81
C VAL A 32 -11.37 -1.40 6.93
N LEU A 33 -10.26 -0.94 6.34
CA LEU A 33 -8.96 -1.60 6.42
C LEU A 33 -8.45 -1.74 7.86
N ALA A 34 -8.52 -0.66 8.63
CA ALA A 34 -8.04 -0.62 10.02
C ALA A 34 -8.83 -1.54 10.96
N ARG A 35 -10.09 -1.85 10.64
CA ARG A 35 -10.93 -2.79 11.41
C ARG A 35 -10.96 -4.21 10.85
N THR A 36 -10.35 -4.42 9.69
CA THR A 36 -10.21 -5.76 9.14
C THR A 36 -8.94 -6.38 9.71
N GLU A 37 -9.06 -7.54 10.34
CA GLU A 37 -7.88 -8.22 10.88
C GLU A 37 -6.98 -8.70 9.73
N ARG A 38 -5.69 -8.34 9.79
CA ARG A 38 -4.72 -8.74 8.78
C ARG A 38 -4.46 -10.25 8.77
N ARG A 39 -4.51 -10.87 9.96
CA ARG A 39 -4.18 -12.27 10.23
C ARG A 39 -5.16 -12.80 11.28
N SER A 40 -5.52 -14.07 11.18
CA SER A 40 -6.33 -14.73 12.21
C SER A 40 -5.42 -15.23 13.34
N PRO A 41 -5.89 -15.27 14.61
CA PRO A 41 -5.19 -15.98 15.66
C PRO A 41 -4.93 -17.46 15.33
N ASP A 42 -5.84 -18.10 14.59
CA ASP A 42 -5.74 -19.51 14.19
C ASP A 42 -4.84 -19.73 12.97
N ASP A 43 -4.54 -18.67 12.22
CA ASP A 43 -3.62 -18.67 11.09
C ASP A 43 -2.77 -17.38 11.08
N PRO A 44 -1.77 -17.28 11.98
CA PRO A 44 -0.96 -16.08 12.12
C PRO A 44 0.07 -15.94 11.00
N LEU A 45 0.28 -16.96 10.15
CA LEU A 45 1.31 -16.94 9.11
C LEU A 45 0.82 -16.42 7.77
N HIS A 46 -0.49 -16.50 7.50
CA HIS A 46 -1.08 -16.02 6.26
C HIS A 46 -1.86 -14.72 6.42
N ILE A 47 -1.93 -13.97 5.32
CA ILE A 47 -2.76 -12.76 5.24
C ILE A 47 -4.17 -13.17 4.83
N ARG A 48 -5.17 -12.61 5.50
CA ARG A 48 -6.58 -12.82 5.17
C ARG A 48 -6.97 -12.20 3.83
N ASP A 49 -7.89 -12.85 3.12
CA ASP A 49 -8.41 -12.37 1.84
C ASP A 49 -9.17 -11.06 2.00
N GLU A 50 -9.96 -10.94 3.07
CA GLU A 50 -10.74 -9.73 3.36
C GLU A 50 -9.84 -8.54 3.63
N TRP A 51 -8.73 -8.75 4.34
CA TRP A 51 -7.74 -7.70 4.54
C TRP A 51 -7.05 -7.31 3.24
N SER A 52 -6.70 -8.29 2.40
CA SER A 52 -6.07 -8.04 1.10
C SER A 52 -6.98 -7.20 0.19
N ALA A 53 -8.28 -7.49 0.20
CA ALA A 53 -9.29 -6.71 -0.52
C ALA A 53 -9.42 -5.29 0.05
N ALA A 54 -9.56 -5.13 1.37
CA ALA A 54 -9.63 -3.80 2.00
C ALA A 54 -8.36 -2.97 1.77
N HIS A 55 -7.19 -3.62 1.75
CA HIS A 55 -5.91 -2.98 1.49
C HIS A 55 -5.80 -2.49 0.04
N ARG A 56 -6.27 -3.29 -0.92
CA ARG A 56 -6.38 -2.88 -2.33
C ARG A 56 -7.29 -1.66 -2.48
N ASP A 57 -8.47 -1.70 -1.84
CA ASP A 57 -9.45 -0.63 -1.88
C ASP A 57 -8.91 0.69 -1.32
N PHE A 58 -8.19 0.63 -0.20
CA PHE A 58 -7.55 1.81 0.39
C PHE A 58 -6.52 2.44 -0.54
N HIS A 59 -5.60 1.63 -1.10
CA HIS A 59 -4.60 2.14 -2.04
C HIS A 59 -5.25 2.71 -3.31
N ALA A 60 -6.30 2.08 -3.83
CA ALA A 60 -7.03 2.59 -4.98
C ALA A 60 -7.70 3.94 -4.69
N ALA A 61 -8.33 4.08 -3.52
CA ALA A 61 -8.96 5.34 -3.10
C ALA A 61 -7.93 6.46 -2.92
N LEU A 62 -6.78 6.18 -2.31
CA LEU A 62 -5.70 7.16 -2.12
C LEU A 62 -5.31 7.87 -3.43
N VAL A 63 -5.21 7.13 -4.52
CA VAL A 63 -4.80 7.68 -5.82
C VAL A 63 -5.96 8.13 -6.71
N ALA A 64 -7.21 7.76 -6.38
CA ALA A 64 -8.40 8.02 -7.21
C ALA A 64 -8.61 9.52 -7.49
N GLY A 65 -8.25 10.39 -6.55
CA GLY A 65 -8.34 11.84 -6.69
C GLY A 65 -7.51 12.41 -7.85
N CYS A 66 -6.52 11.67 -8.38
CA CYS A 66 -5.67 12.16 -9.47
C CYS A 66 -6.45 12.39 -10.77
N ARG A 67 -7.54 11.62 -10.96
CA ARG A 67 -8.43 11.65 -12.13
C ARG A 67 -7.71 11.47 -13.47
N VAL A 68 -6.61 10.70 -13.47
CA VAL A 68 -5.88 10.33 -14.69
C VAL A 68 -6.04 8.82 -14.92
N PRO A 69 -6.92 8.39 -15.84
CA PRO A 69 -7.24 6.96 -16.04
C PRO A 69 -6.01 6.06 -16.19
N LEU A 70 -5.02 6.50 -16.97
CA LEU A 70 -3.79 5.75 -17.20
C LEU A 70 -3.00 5.46 -15.91
N LEU A 71 -2.88 6.45 -15.01
CA LEU A 71 -2.17 6.26 -13.74
C LEU A 71 -2.93 5.32 -12.81
N LEU A 72 -4.27 5.38 -12.83
CA LEU A 72 -5.13 4.50 -12.04
C LEU A 72 -5.07 3.05 -12.53
N ASP A 73 -5.12 2.84 -13.84
CA ASP A 73 -4.99 1.51 -14.45
C ASP A 73 -3.62 0.89 -14.16
N LEU A 74 -2.56 1.69 -14.27
CA LEU A 74 -1.21 1.24 -13.95
C LEU A 74 -1.07 0.93 -12.45
N SER A 75 -1.63 1.75 -11.57
CA SER A 75 -1.61 1.51 -10.12
C SER A 75 -2.28 0.18 -9.75
N ARG A 76 -3.47 -0.08 -10.32
CA ARG A 76 -4.18 -1.37 -10.15
C ARG A 76 -3.32 -2.54 -10.62
N THR A 77 -2.77 -2.45 -11.82
CA THR A 77 -1.91 -3.51 -12.40
C THR A 77 -0.68 -3.79 -11.54
N LEU A 78 -0.03 -2.74 -11.02
CA LEU A 78 1.16 -2.86 -10.18
C LEU A 78 0.85 -3.34 -8.76
N PHE A 79 -0.34 -3.03 -8.23
CA PHE A 79 -0.81 -3.62 -6.97
C PHE A 79 -0.94 -5.14 -7.09
N ASP A 80 -1.56 -5.58 -8.18
CA ASP A 80 -1.89 -7.00 -8.44
C ASP A 80 -0.64 -7.83 -8.68
N SER A 81 0.28 -7.30 -9.49
CA SER A 81 1.56 -7.97 -9.77
C SER A 81 2.43 -8.19 -8.53
N THR A 82 2.12 -7.51 -7.42
CA THR A 82 2.87 -7.60 -6.16
C THR A 82 2.10 -8.32 -5.04
N GLU A 83 0.84 -8.71 -5.25
CA GLU A 83 0.03 -9.34 -4.21
C GLU A 83 0.55 -10.73 -3.82
N LEU A 84 0.82 -11.58 -4.81
CA LEU A 84 1.35 -12.94 -4.58
C LEU A 84 2.62 -12.90 -3.73
N TYR A 85 3.55 -12.00 -4.06
CA TYR A 85 4.79 -11.83 -3.32
C TYR A 85 4.58 -11.33 -1.89
N ARG A 86 3.61 -10.44 -1.64
CA ARG A 86 3.24 -10.03 -0.27
C ARG A 86 2.71 -11.20 0.55
N ARG A 87 1.87 -12.04 -0.05
CA ARG A 87 1.31 -13.23 0.61
C ARG A 87 2.40 -14.26 0.90
N TRP A 88 3.30 -14.51 -0.05
CA TRP A 88 4.42 -15.42 0.16
C TRP A 88 5.38 -14.91 1.24
N ALA A 89 5.70 -13.62 1.25
CA ALA A 89 6.58 -13.05 2.27
C ALA A 89 5.93 -12.89 3.66
N ALA A 90 4.63 -13.15 3.78
CA ALA A 90 3.87 -12.97 5.02
C ALA A 90 4.42 -13.75 6.23
N PRO A 91 4.93 -14.99 6.12
CA PRO A 91 5.44 -15.73 7.28
C PRO A 91 6.81 -15.22 7.79
N THR A 92 7.48 -14.31 7.08
CA THR A 92 8.82 -13.86 7.48
C THR A 92 8.80 -13.10 8.81
N PRO A 93 9.87 -13.20 9.64
CA PRO A 93 9.95 -12.44 10.89
C PRO A 93 9.81 -10.93 10.70
N ALA A 94 10.32 -10.40 9.58
CA ALA A 94 10.19 -8.99 9.23
C ALA A 94 8.74 -8.60 8.95
N ALA A 95 7.98 -9.44 8.23
CA ALA A 95 6.56 -9.20 7.97
C ALA A 95 5.70 -9.23 9.23
N LEU A 96 6.06 -10.10 10.20
CA LEU A 96 5.33 -10.28 11.45
C LEU A 96 5.53 -9.13 12.44
N LYS A 97 6.70 -8.48 12.42
CA LYS A 97 7.03 -7.34 13.31
C LYS A 97 6.58 -5.98 12.76
N ARG A 98 6.16 -5.91 11.50
CA ARG A 98 5.84 -4.65 10.82
C ARG A 98 4.47 -4.10 11.24
N ASP A 99 4.45 -2.86 11.69
CA ASP A 99 3.24 -2.13 12.04
C ASP A 99 2.58 -1.46 10.82
N VAL A 100 2.04 -2.30 9.93
CA VAL A 100 1.35 -1.85 8.72
C VAL A 100 0.13 -0.95 9.01
N PRO A 101 -0.70 -1.20 10.05
CA PRO A 101 -1.78 -0.29 10.41
C PRO A 101 -1.29 1.13 10.72
N HIS A 102 -0.20 1.28 11.47
CA HIS A 102 0.37 2.60 11.77
C HIS A 102 0.87 3.31 10.51
N GLU A 103 1.56 2.59 9.62
CA GLU A 103 2.02 3.15 8.34
C GLU A 103 0.86 3.70 7.49
N HIS A 104 -0.25 2.95 7.37
CA HIS A 104 -1.44 3.42 6.64
C HIS A 104 -2.08 4.65 7.29
N ALA A 105 -2.11 4.71 8.62
CA ALA A 105 -2.66 5.86 9.34
C ALA A 105 -1.86 7.14 9.07
N LEU A 106 -0.52 7.05 9.06
CA LEU A 106 0.35 8.19 8.74
C LEU A 106 0.17 8.66 7.29
N ILE A 107 0.03 7.73 6.33
CA ILE A 107 -0.23 8.07 4.93
C ILE A 107 -1.58 8.77 4.79
N LEU A 108 -2.63 8.25 5.44
CA LEU A 108 -3.95 8.88 5.45
C LEU A 108 -3.87 10.30 6.01
N GLU A 109 -3.27 10.46 7.19
CA GLU A 109 -3.14 11.76 7.87
C GLU A 109 -2.47 12.79 6.95
N ALA A 110 -1.32 12.45 6.37
CA ALA A 110 -0.61 13.34 5.45
C ALA A 110 -1.44 13.68 4.19
N ALA A 111 -2.23 12.74 3.68
CA ALA A 111 -3.11 12.99 2.54
C ALA A 111 -4.27 13.94 2.89
N LEU A 112 -4.87 13.79 4.08
CA LEU A 112 -5.94 14.66 4.57
C LEU A 112 -5.44 16.06 4.94
N ASP A 113 -4.23 16.16 5.46
CA ASP A 113 -3.55 17.44 5.74
C ASP A 113 -3.10 18.17 4.46
N ARG A 114 -3.34 17.56 3.29
CA ARG A 114 -2.91 18.04 1.98
C ARG A 114 -1.39 18.20 1.83
N ASP A 115 -0.62 17.48 2.64
CA ASP A 115 0.84 17.46 2.58
C ASP A 115 1.31 16.40 1.57
N ALA A 116 1.34 16.79 0.29
CA ALA A 116 1.74 15.91 -0.79
C ALA A 116 3.18 15.40 -0.66
N ASP A 117 4.09 16.20 -0.12
CA ASP A 117 5.49 15.79 0.04
C ASP A 117 5.60 14.67 1.08
N LYS A 118 5.06 14.90 2.28
CA LYS A 118 5.05 13.91 3.36
C LYS A 118 4.28 12.64 2.96
N ALA A 119 3.12 12.78 2.32
CA ALA A 119 2.32 11.63 1.90
C ALA A 119 3.07 10.74 0.89
N THR A 120 3.77 11.36 -0.07
CA THR A 120 4.57 10.61 -1.07
C THR A 120 5.84 9.99 -0.47
N GLU A 121 6.47 10.64 0.51
CA GLU A 121 7.59 10.07 1.27
C GLU A 121 7.15 8.83 2.05
N LEU A 122 6.06 8.94 2.81
CA LEU A 122 5.50 7.83 3.60
C LEU A 122 5.06 6.65 2.72
N LEU A 123 4.41 6.92 1.58
CA LEU A 123 4.03 5.88 0.64
C LEU A 123 5.26 5.18 0.02
N THR A 124 6.31 5.95 -0.28
CA THR A 124 7.58 5.41 -0.79
C THR A 124 8.22 4.48 0.22
N GLU A 125 8.31 4.90 1.49
CA GLU A 125 8.89 4.06 2.54
C GLU A 125 8.04 2.82 2.81
N HIS A 126 6.71 2.93 2.81
CA HIS A 126 5.80 1.79 2.92
C HIS A 126 6.04 0.73 1.82
N TYR A 127 6.30 1.15 0.58
CA TYR A 127 6.66 0.24 -0.50
C TYR A 127 8.07 -0.34 -0.36
N ASN A 128 9.05 0.46 0.08
CA ASN A 128 10.40 -0.04 0.34
C ASN A 128 10.43 -1.07 1.47
N GLN A 129 9.67 -0.86 2.55
CA GLN A 129 9.53 -1.86 3.62
C GLN A 129 8.91 -3.16 3.10
N SER A 130 7.89 -3.05 2.24
CA SER A 130 7.29 -4.22 1.58
C SER A 130 8.32 -4.97 0.73
N LEU A 131 9.15 -4.25 -0.02
CA LEU A 131 10.22 -4.84 -0.84
C LEU A 131 11.28 -5.53 0.03
N ARG A 132 11.74 -4.91 1.12
CA ARG A 132 12.72 -5.51 2.05
C ARG A 132 12.20 -6.83 2.61
N VAL A 133 10.93 -6.85 3.01
CA VAL A 133 10.25 -8.06 3.50
C VAL A 133 10.18 -9.14 2.43
N MET A 134 9.84 -8.79 1.18
CA MET A 134 9.82 -9.74 0.06
C MET A 134 11.21 -10.31 -0.21
N LEU A 135 12.24 -9.47 -0.29
CA LEU A 135 13.63 -9.91 -0.53
C LEU A 135 14.11 -10.89 0.54
N ALA A 136 13.81 -10.61 1.81
CA ALA A 136 14.14 -11.47 2.93
C ALA A 136 13.39 -12.81 2.93
N ALA A 137 12.29 -12.95 2.17
CA ALA A 137 11.52 -14.19 2.06
C ALA A 137 12.11 -15.23 1.09
N GLY A 138 13.25 -14.93 0.46
CA GLY A 138 13.95 -15.85 -0.46
C GLY A 138 14.21 -15.30 -1.86
N PHE A 139 14.00 -14.00 -2.12
CA PHE A 139 14.46 -13.37 -3.37
C PHE A 139 15.89 -12.80 -3.27
N ALA A 140 16.54 -12.94 -2.10
CA ALA A 140 17.93 -12.55 -1.89
C ALA A 140 18.97 -13.56 -2.41
N ASP A 141 18.54 -14.76 -2.83
CA ASP A 141 19.42 -15.83 -3.37
C ASP A 141 19.32 -15.96 -4.91
N LEU A 142 18.80 -14.95 -5.61
CA LEU A 142 18.96 -14.92 -7.06
C LEU A 142 20.45 -14.72 -7.37
N PRO A 143 21.10 -15.62 -8.14
CA PRO A 143 22.47 -15.41 -8.55
C PRO A 143 22.56 -14.05 -9.23
N THR A 144 23.44 -13.19 -8.75
CA THR A 144 23.93 -12.09 -9.58
C THR A 144 24.69 -12.77 -10.71
N ASP A 145 24.16 -12.72 -11.94
CA ASP A 145 24.91 -13.14 -13.11
C ASP A 145 26.24 -12.35 -13.14
N ASP A 146 27.36 -13.06 -12.95
CA ASP A 146 28.72 -12.62 -13.26
C ASP A 146 28.91 -12.50 -14.79
#